data_AF-A0A6N8EHS3-F1
#
_entry.id   AF-A0A6N8EHS3-F1
#
_cell.length_a   1.000
_cell.length_b   1.000
_cell.length_c   1.000
_cell.angle_alpha   90.00
_cell.angle_beta   90.00
_cell.angle_gamma   90.00
#
_symmetry.space_group_name_H-M   'P 1'
#
loop_
_entity.id
_entity.type
_entity.pdbx_description
1 polymer ?
#
loop_
_entity_poly.entity_id
_entity_poly.type
_entity_poly.pdbx_seq_one_letter_code
_entity_poly.pdbx_strand_id
1 'polypeptide(L)'
;MKHGHDISVDTLASSDMELIEGAVAQLARFDITANLDARERLDRADARLRLHWSGGSALYRVAAKRGLRPATLGAIALRLKELGPDALLVTDHVSPPLAERLRNLGLQFIDSAGNAFLTRPALLIWVKGERPPERLHPSAPSRAFKASGLRVLFALLAVPGLAGQPYRTIADQAGVAHGTVGWVMAELTQLGFLAEIGGQRRLLQPERLLRQWVEAYARTLRPKLRLRLFQAPTLSWWHELDFAQDGLVLGGEAAAARITGIIEPQTVTLYGTKAASLRFMTKQPMRSAPDGNVEILSKFWGFESAPPELAPPLLIYADLLATGDARCLEAAQDMEGRLLDRFSG
;
A
#
# COMPACT_ATOMS: atom_id res chain seq x y z
N MET A 1 -36.33 -2.65 36.44
CA MET A 1 -34.88 -2.96 36.48
C MET A 1 -34.67 -4.43 36.19
N LYS A 2 -34.22 -4.79 34.99
CA LYS A 2 -33.30 -5.90 34.68
C LYS A 2 -32.74 -5.55 33.31
N HIS A 3 -31.47 -5.14 33.29
CA HIS A 3 -30.74 -4.74 32.09
C HIS A 3 -30.50 -5.97 31.21
N GLY A 4 -31.02 -5.92 29.98
CA GLY A 4 -30.53 -6.76 28.89
C GLY A 4 -29.17 -6.23 28.46
N HIS A 5 -28.13 -7.02 28.71
CA HIS A 5 -26.82 -6.82 28.10
C HIS A 5 -26.90 -7.47 26.73
N ASP A 6 -27.21 -6.67 25.72
CA ASP A 6 -27.09 -7.06 24.32
C ASP A 6 -25.59 -6.99 23.99
N ILE A 7 -24.92 -8.13 24.10
CA ILE A 7 -23.49 -8.27 23.80
C ILE A 7 -23.38 -8.44 22.29
N SER A 8 -22.99 -7.33 21.66
CA SER A 8 -22.64 -7.17 20.25
C SER A 8 -21.89 -8.38 19.69
N VAL A 9 -22.40 -8.92 18.59
CA VAL A 9 -21.70 -9.87 17.73
C VAL A 9 -20.45 -9.19 17.19
N ASP A 10 -19.28 -9.67 17.60
CA ASP A 10 -17.98 -9.20 17.13
C ASP A 10 -17.95 -9.33 15.59
N THR A 11 -18.09 -8.19 14.93
CA THR A 11 -18.22 -8.12 13.47
C THR A 11 -16.82 -8.15 12.90
N LEU A 12 -16.42 -9.28 12.31
CA LEU A 12 -15.25 -9.36 11.44
C LEU A 12 -15.21 -8.15 10.50
N ALA A 13 -14.07 -7.47 10.39
CA ALA A 13 -13.94 -6.36 9.46
C ALA A 13 -14.35 -6.82 8.04
N SER A 14 -15.20 -6.05 7.37
CA SER A 14 -15.75 -6.39 6.04
C SER A 14 -14.66 -6.82 5.05
N SER A 15 -13.47 -6.22 5.14
CA SER A 15 -12.31 -6.51 4.30
C SER A 15 -11.65 -7.87 4.54
N ASP A 16 -11.75 -8.42 5.75
CA ASP A 16 -11.16 -9.71 6.10
C ASP A 16 -12.10 -10.85 5.73
N MET A 17 -13.42 -10.64 5.84
CA MET A 17 -14.42 -11.59 5.34
C MET A 17 -14.32 -11.74 3.81
N GLU A 18 -14.23 -10.64 3.06
CA GLU A 18 -14.02 -10.67 1.61
C GLU A 18 -12.75 -11.47 1.21
N LEU A 19 -11.69 -11.34 2.01
CA LEU A 19 -10.45 -12.09 1.77
C LEU A 19 -10.66 -13.59 1.98
N ILE A 20 -11.34 -13.95 3.06
CA ILE A 20 -11.64 -15.34 3.41
C ILE A 20 -12.51 -15.99 2.33
N GLU A 21 -13.59 -15.32 1.94
CA GLU A 21 -14.48 -15.80 0.87
C GLU A 21 -13.73 -15.96 -0.46
N GLY A 22 -12.90 -14.99 -0.83
CA GLY A 22 -12.11 -15.02 -2.07
C GLY A 22 -11.13 -16.19 -2.14
N ALA A 23 -10.44 -16.49 -1.04
CA ALA A 23 -9.52 -17.63 -0.94
C ALA A 23 -10.26 -18.97 -0.87
N VAL A 24 -11.36 -19.05 -0.10
CA VAL A 24 -12.21 -20.24 0.00
C VAL A 24 -12.81 -20.63 -1.35
N ALA A 25 -13.24 -19.67 -2.15
CA ALA A 25 -13.80 -19.93 -3.48
C ALA A 25 -12.80 -20.69 -4.39
N GLN A 26 -11.49 -20.51 -4.17
CA GLN A 26 -10.48 -21.23 -4.94
C GLN A 26 -10.37 -22.70 -4.55
N LEU A 27 -10.82 -23.11 -3.37
CA LEU A 27 -10.74 -24.49 -2.89
C LEU A 27 -11.66 -25.44 -3.66
N ALA A 28 -12.72 -24.94 -4.28
CA ALA A 28 -13.62 -25.72 -5.12
C ALA A 28 -12.89 -26.42 -6.28
N ARG A 29 -11.77 -25.83 -6.78
CA ARG A 29 -10.95 -26.43 -7.85
C ARG A 29 -10.22 -27.71 -7.40
N PHE A 30 -10.18 -27.97 -6.10
CA PHE A 30 -9.55 -29.14 -5.48
C PHE A 30 -10.59 -30.09 -4.87
N ASP A 31 -11.87 -29.97 -5.29
CA ASP A 31 -13.00 -30.71 -4.72
C ASP A 31 -13.14 -30.53 -3.19
N ILE A 32 -12.71 -29.36 -2.69
CA ILE A 32 -12.89 -28.96 -1.30
C ILE A 32 -14.04 -27.95 -1.19
N THR A 33 -14.97 -28.22 -0.29
CA THR A 33 -16.00 -27.26 0.13
C THR A 33 -15.66 -26.69 1.49
N ALA A 34 -16.00 -25.42 1.74
CA ALA A 34 -15.72 -24.77 3.02
C ALA A 34 -16.99 -24.11 3.57
N ASN A 35 -17.18 -24.19 4.88
CA ASN A 35 -18.25 -23.53 5.60
C ASN A 35 -17.67 -22.68 6.74
N LEU A 36 -18.14 -21.44 6.88
CA LEU A 36 -17.84 -20.61 8.06
C LEU A 36 -18.58 -21.16 9.28
N ASP A 37 -17.86 -21.41 10.37
CA ASP A 37 -18.45 -21.89 11.62
C ASP A 37 -18.68 -20.70 12.57
N ALA A 38 -19.91 -20.18 12.57
CA ALA A 38 -20.30 -19.01 13.36
C ALA A 38 -20.64 -19.32 14.84
N ARG A 39 -20.53 -20.60 15.27
CA ARG A 39 -21.13 -21.07 16.53
C ARG A 39 -20.22 -20.98 17.76
N GLU A 40 -18.95 -20.62 17.63
CA GLU A 40 -18.00 -20.61 18.75
C GLU A 40 -17.27 -19.28 18.93
N ARG A 41 -17.06 -18.91 20.20
CA ARG A 41 -16.31 -17.72 20.61
C ARG A 41 -14.89 -17.76 20.00
N LEU A 42 -14.53 -16.70 19.27
CA LEU A 42 -13.23 -16.54 18.62
C LEU A 42 -12.14 -16.24 19.65
N ASP A 43 -11.65 -17.26 20.34
CA ASP A 43 -10.46 -17.11 21.17
C ASP A 43 -9.24 -17.04 20.23
N ARG A 44 -8.83 -15.82 19.87
CA ARG A 44 -7.59 -15.43 19.15
C ARG A 44 -7.51 -15.68 17.63
N ALA A 45 -8.46 -16.41 17.04
CA ALA A 45 -8.55 -16.61 15.59
C ALA A 45 -9.41 -15.52 14.93
N ASP A 46 -9.12 -15.17 13.68
CA ASP A 46 -9.92 -14.22 12.92
C ASP A 46 -11.21 -14.90 12.41
N ALA A 47 -11.16 -16.20 12.07
CA ALA A 47 -12.36 -16.98 11.74
C ALA A 47 -12.17 -18.47 12.04
N ARG A 48 -13.25 -19.26 11.91
CA ARG A 48 -13.19 -20.72 11.86
C ARG A 48 -13.79 -21.23 10.55
N LEU A 49 -13.04 -22.07 9.85
CA LEU A 49 -13.47 -22.68 8.58
C LEU A 49 -13.52 -24.19 8.74
N ARG A 50 -14.66 -24.80 8.39
CA ARG A 50 -14.77 -26.24 8.23
C ARG A 50 -14.57 -26.58 6.77
N LEU A 51 -13.48 -27.30 6.46
CA LEU A 51 -13.19 -27.79 5.11
C LEU A 51 -13.65 -29.25 5.00
N HIS A 52 -14.30 -29.60 3.88
CA HIS A 52 -14.72 -30.95 3.54
C HIS A 52 -14.10 -31.37 2.21
N TRP A 53 -13.57 -32.59 2.16
CA TRP A 53 -13.02 -33.23 0.96
C TRP A 53 -13.48 -34.69 0.91
N SER A 54 -13.18 -35.40 -0.18
CA SER A 54 -13.62 -36.80 -0.39
C SER A 54 -13.20 -37.76 0.72
N GLY A 55 -12.07 -37.51 1.40
CA GLY A 55 -11.51 -38.33 2.47
C GLY A 55 -11.88 -37.89 3.89
N GLY A 56 -12.66 -36.82 4.08
CA GLY A 56 -13.05 -36.37 5.41
C GLY A 56 -13.36 -34.87 5.54
N SER A 57 -13.36 -34.37 6.78
CA SER A 57 -13.51 -32.95 7.06
C SER A 57 -12.67 -32.54 8.27
N ALA A 58 -12.25 -31.28 8.32
CA ALA A 58 -11.51 -30.72 9.45
C ALA A 58 -11.91 -29.27 9.71
N LEU A 59 -11.83 -28.88 10.98
CA LEU A 59 -11.98 -27.50 11.40
C LEU A 59 -10.62 -26.81 11.42
N TYR A 60 -10.57 -25.59 10.89
CA TYR A 60 -9.39 -24.75 10.85
C TYR A 60 -9.61 -23.45 11.60
N ARG A 61 -8.58 -22.99 12.30
CA ARG A 61 -8.53 -21.67 12.94
C ARG A 61 -7.79 -20.71 12.00
N VAL A 62 -8.50 -19.72 11.50
CA VAL A 62 -7.99 -18.82 10.47
C VAL A 62 -7.25 -17.65 11.09
N ALA A 63 -6.06 -17.36 10.56
CA ALA A 63 -5.44 -16.05 10.65
C ALA A 63 -5.52 -15.38 9.27
N ALA A 64 -6.27 -14.29 9.16
CA ALA A 64 -6.39 -13.49 7.96
C ALA A 64 -5.29 -12.42 7.95
N LYS A 65 -4.52 -12.35 6.86
CA LYS A 65 -3.49 -11.33 6.70
C LYS A 65 -3.32 -10.94 5.24
N ARG A 66 -3.46 -9.66 4.93
CA ARG A 66 -3.12 -9.10 3.61
C ARG A 66 -1.66 -8.68 3.53
N GLY A 67 -1.11 -8.66 2.31
CA GLY A 67 0.23 -8.15 2.04
C GLY A 67 1.32 -8.94 2.74
N LEU A 68 1.28 -10.27 2.67
CA LEU A 68 2.31 -11.13 3.26
C LEU A 68 3.69 -10.81 2.64
N ARG A 69 4.68 -10.51 3.50
CA ARG A 69 6.04 -10.13 3.09
C ARG A 69 7.07 -11.01 3.81
N PRO A 70 8.28 -11.18 3.26
CA PRO A 70 9.35 -11.92 3.94
C PRO A 70 9.66 -11.40 5.35
N ALA A 71 9.59 -10.08 5.56
CA ALA A 71 9.86 -9.44 6.86
C ALA A 71 8.77 -9.72 7.91
N THR A 72 7.51 -9.92 7.50
CA THR A 72 6.38 -10.17 8.42
C THR A 72 6.17 -11.65 8.70
N LEU A 73 6.87 -12.54 8.00
CA LEU A 73 6.71 -13.99 8.10
C LEU A 73 6.98 -14.54 9.51
N GLY A 74 7.98 -13.99 10.22
CA GLY A 74 8.31 -14.46 11.57
C GLY A 74 7.17 -14.26 12.57
N ALA A 75 6.55 -13.08 12.56
CA ALA A 75 5.42 -12.76 13.43
C ALA A 75 4.18 -13.60 13.07
N ILE A 76 3.91 -13.80 11.78
CA ILE A 76 2.81 -14.65 11.31
C ILE A 76 3.04 -16.11 11.68
N ALA A 77 4.27 -16.62 11.54
CA ALA A 77 4.61 -17.98 11.94
C ALA A 77 4.39 -18.21 13.44
N LEU A 78 4.75 -17.24 14.29
CA LEU A 78 4.49 -17.32 15.73
C LEU A 78 2.98 -17.36 16.02
N ARG A 79 2.21 -16.45 15.41
CA ARG A 79 0.75 -16.40 15.56
C ARG A 79 0.08 -17.71 15.14
N LEU A 80 0.49 -18.29 14.01
CA LEU A 80 -0.05 -19.57 13.54
C LEU A 80 0.29 -20.72 14.49
N LYS A 81 1.50 -20.72 15.07
CA LYS A 81 1.87 -21.73 16.08
C LYS A 81 1.02 -21.62 17.35
N GLU A 82 0.70 -20.39 17.78
CA GLU A 82 -0.19 -20.16 18.93
C GLU A 82 -1.63 -20.61 18.67
N LEU A 83 -2.09 -20.52 17.43
CA LEU A 83 -3.40 -21.06 17.01
C LEU A 83 -3.41 -22.59 16.97
N GLY A 84 -2.24 -23.24 17.02
CA GLY A 84 -2.08 -24.68 17.12
C GLY A 84 -2.05 -25.40 15.76
N PRO A 85 -2.13 -26.74 15.77
CA PRO A 85 -1.93 -27.57 14.58
C PRO A 85 -3.03 -27.40 13.51
N ASP A 86 -4.16 -26.82 13.90
CA ASP A 86 -5.30 -26.55 13.02
C ASP A 86 -5.28 -25.12 12.44
N ALA A 87 -4.17 -24.40 12.59
CA ALA A 87 -4.03 -23.05 12.07
C ALA A 87 -3.98 -23.02 10.54
N LEU A 88 -4.70 -22.06 9.94
CA LEU A 88 -4.71 -21.79 8.52
C LEU A 88 -4.44 -20.31 8.26
N LEU A 89 -3.40 -20.02 7.50
CA LEU A 89 -3.17 -18.67 6.98
C LEU A 89 -4.06 -18.43 5.77
N VAL A 90 -4.80 -17.33 5.79
CA VAL A 90 -5.56 -16.83 4.64
C VAL A 90 -5.01 -15.48 4.22
N THR A 91 -4.56 -15.35 2.97
CA THR A 91 -3.91 -14.14 2.44
C THR A 91 -4.34 -13.81 1.03
N ASP A 92 -4.00 -12.60 0.59
CA ASP A 92 -4.28 -12.12 -0.77
C ASP A 92 -3.44 -12.87 -1.83
N HIS A 93 -2.13 -12.99 -1.62
CA HIS A 93 -1.27 -13.75 -2.51
C HIS A 93 0.00 -14.26 -1.80
N VAL A 94 0.39 -15.51 -2.10
CA VAL A 94 1.66 -16.10 -1.68
C VAL A 94 2.57 -16.29 -2.89
N SER A 95 3.69 -15.56 -2.92
CA SER A 95 4.70 -15.74 -3.97
C SER A 95 5.41 -17.11 -3.86
N PRO A 96 5.94 -17.68 -4.96
CA PRO A 96 6.58 -19.00 -4.93
C PRO A 96 7.70 -19.15 -3.87
N PRO A 97 8.60 -18.17 -3.64
CA PRO A 97 9.59 -18.27 -2.58
C PRO A 97 8.99 -18.28 -1.16
N LEU A 98 7.90 -17.54 -0.94
CA LEU A 98 7.19 -17.53 0.34
C LEU A 98 6.42 -18.83 0.57
N ALA A 99 5.79 -19.38 -0.47
CA ALA A 99 5.09 -20.66 -0.41
C ALA A 99 6.04 -21.78 0.05
N GLU A 100 7.23 -21.86 -0.54
CA GLU A 100 8.25 -22.85 -0.14
C GLU A 100 8.67 -22.66 1.32
N ARG A 101 8.82 -21.41 1.76
CA ARG A 101 9.20 -21.12 3.14
C ARG A 101 8.11 -21.47 4.13
N LEU A 102 6.83 -21.19 3.83
CA LEU A 102 5.68 -21.61 4.64
C LEU A 102 5.59 -23.14 4.74
N ARG A 103 5.74 -23.83 3.60
CA ARG A 103 5.75 -25.30 3.53
C ARG A 103 6.87 -25.91 4.36
N ASN A 104 8.09 -25.39 4.25
CA ASN A 104 9.24 -25.85 5.03
C ASN A 104 9.04 -25.66 6.55
N LEU A 105 8.24 -24.68 6.94
CA LEU A 105 7.85 -24.44 8.33
C LEU A 105 6.62 -25.27 8.77
N GLY A 106 6.02 -26.07 7.88
CA GLY A 106 4.80 -26.83 8.15
C GLY A 106 3.55 -25.97 8.31
N LEU A 107 3.57 -24.73 7.81
CA LEU A 107 2.48 -23.77 7.98
C LEU A 107 1.51 -23.85 6.80
N GLN A 108 0.29 -24.28 7.06
CA GLN A 108 -0.78 -24.40 6.06
C GLN A 108 -1.30 -23.02 5.65
N PHE A 109 -1.56 -22.85 4.36
CA PHE A 109 -2.09 -21.60 3.81
C PHE A 109 -3.01 -21.83 2.62
N ILE A 110 -3.89 -20.86 2.40
CA ILE A 110 -4.64 -20.67 1.15
C ILE A 110 -4.58 -19.19 0.78
N ASP A 111 -4.55 -18.89 -0.52
CA ASP A 111 -4.64 -17.52 -0.99
C ASP A 111 -5.78 -17.29 -1.98
N SER A 112 -6.06 -16.02 -2.27
CA SER A 112 -7.08 -15.61 -3.24
C SER A 112 -6.72 -15.97 -4.69
N ALA A 113 -5.50 -16.44 -4.95
CA ALA A 113 -5.06 -16.91 -6.26
C ALA A 113 -5.36 -18.38 -6.53
N GLY A 114 -5.47 -19.16 -5.46
CA GLY A 114 -5.46 -20.62 -5.50
C GLY A 114 -4.09 -21.23 -5.30
N ASN A 115 -3.08 -20.46 -4.87
CA ASN A 115 -1.91 -21.05 -4.22
C ASN A 115 -2.37 -21.59 -2.87
N ALA A 116 -1.99 -22.82 -2.56
CA ALA A 116 -2.43 -23.50 -1.36
C ALA A 116 -1.40 -24.53 -0.91
N PHE A 117 -1.25 -24.62 0.40
CA PHE A 117 -0.61 -25.74 1.07
C PHE A 117 -1.52 -26.24 2.19
N LEU A 118 -2.13 -27.41 1.99
CA LEU A 118 -2.98 -28.08 2.97
C LEU A 118 -2.51 -29.52 3.17
N THR A 119 -2.43 -29.95 4.41
CA THR A 119 -1.98 -31.29 4.78
C THR A 119 -2.83 -31.84 5.93
N ARG A 120 -3.57 -32.92 5.67
CA ARG A 120 -4.33 -33.71 6.64
C ARG A 120 -4.26 -35.19 6.26
N PRO A 121 -4.67 -36.12 7.15
CA PRO A 121 -4.92 -37.49 6.73
C PRO A 121 -5.83 -37.51 5.48
N ALA A 122 -5.39 -38.23 4.44
CA ALA A 122 -6.06 -38.29 3.13
C ALA A 122 -6.25 -36.94 2.40
N LEU A 123 -5.46 -35.91 2.72
CA LEU A 123 -5.45 -34.63 2.00
C LEU A 123 -4.02 -34.07 1.90
N LEU A 124 -3.51 -33.94 0.68
CA LEU A 124 -2.31 -33.16 0.39
C LEU A 124 -2.61 -32.25 -0.81
N ILE A 125 -2.60 -30.95 -0.56
CA ILE A 125 -2.64 -29.92 -1.60
C ILE A 125 -1.35 -29.14 -1.52
N TRP A 126 -0.68 -29.05 -2.66
CA TRP A 126 0.50 -28.22 -2.82
C TRP A 126 0.48 -27.56 -4.19
N VAL A 127 0.10 -26.30 -4.20
CA VAL A 127 -0.03 -25.48 -5.39
C VAL A 127 0.66 -24.15 -5.15
N LYS A 128 1.59 -23.80 -6.05
CA LYS A 128 2.32 -22.53 -6.03
C LYS A 128 2.51 -22.01 -7.45
N GLY A 129 2.62 -20.69 -7.61
CA GLY A 129 2.79 -20.06 -8.91
C GLY A 129 1.48 -19.81 -9.67
N GLU A 130 0.33 -20.06 -9.04
CA GLU A 130 -0.96 -19.59 -9.51
C GLU A 130 -0.95 -18.07 -9.50
N ARG A 131 -1.28 -17.51 -10.66
CA ARG A 131 -1.48 -16.08 -10.82
C ARG A 131 -2.88 -15.80 -10.29
N PRO A 132 -3.05 -14.85 -9.36
CA PRO A 132 -4.39 -14.52 -8.91
C PRO A 132 -5.37 -14.34 -10.07
N PRO A 133 -6.57 -14.95 -9.98
CA PRO A 133 -7.54 -14.93 -11.07
C PRO A 133 -7.77 -13.48 -11.48
N GLU A 134 -8.11 -13.21 -12.73
CA GLU A 134 -8.29 -11.83 -13.25
C GLU A 134 -9.29 -10.97 -12.44
N ARG A 135 -10.04 -11.58 -11.52
CA ARG A 135 -10.93 -10.92 -10.55
C ARG A 135 -10.27 -10.59 -9.19
N LEU A 136 -9.15 -11.22 -8.84
CA LEU A 136 -8.39 -11.05 -7.59
C LEU A 136 -6.92 -10.64 -7.82
N HIS A 137 -6.49 -10.55 -9.08
CA HIS A 137 -5.52 -9.54 -9.49
C HIS A 137 -6.26 -8.38 -10.11
N PRO A 138 -5.88 -7.11 -9.84
CA PRO A 138 -6.22 -6.07 -10.77
C PRO A 138 -5.67 -6.52 -12.13
N SER A 139 -6.54 -6.68 -13.13
CA SER A 139 -6.19 -6.72 -14.55
C SER A 139 -4.87 -5.98 -14.74
N ALA A 140 -3.82 -6.67 -15.23
CA ALA A 140 -2.43 -6.20 -15.32
C ALA A 140 -2.27 -4.73 -14.90
N PRO A 141 -1.68 -4.41 -13.73
CA PRO A 141 -2.01 -3.25 -12.91
C PRO A 141 -2.47 -2.12 -13.82
N SER A 142 -3.76 -1.82 -13.70
CA SER A 142 -4.49 -0.82 -14.48
C SER A 142 -3.51 0.26 -14.93
N ARG A 143 -3.53 0.61 -16.21
CA ARG A 143 -2.54 1.52 -16.80
C ARG A 143 -2.42 2.81 -15.97
N ALA A 144 -3.49 3.21 -15.27
CA ALA A 144 -3.57 4.32 -14.34
C ALA A 144 -2.62 4.20 -13.14
N PHE A 145 -2.32 2.98 -12.70
CA PHE A 145 -1.36 2.67 -11.64
C PHE A 145 0.06 2.35 -12.16
N LYS A 146 0.34 2.62 -13.44
CA LYS A 146 1.71 2.68 -13.98
C LYS A 146 2.25 4.11 -13.88
N ALA A 147 3.57 4.27 -14.04
CA ALA A 147 4.29 5.52 -13.76
C ALA A 147 3.63 6.82 -14.29
N SER A 148 3.19 6.86 -15.56
CA SER A 148 2.54 8.05 -16.11
C SER A 148 1.14 8.29 -15.56
N GLY A 149 0.38 7.22 -15.30
CA GLY A 149 -0.94 7.33 -14.66
C GLY A 149 -0.82 7.77 -13.20
N LEU A 150 0.17 7.26 -12.47
CA LEU A 150 0.40 7.63 -11.06
C LEU A 150 0.67 9.12 -10.88
N ARG A 151 1.29 9.79 -11.87
CA ARG A 151 1.46 11.25 -11.84
C ARG A 151 0.12 11.98 -11.95
N VAL A 152 -0.80 11.48 -12.76
CA VAL A 152 -2.17 12.02 -12.86
C VAL A 152 -2.96 11.76 -11.58
N LEU A 153 -2.96 10.51 -11.09
CA LEU A 153 -3.62 10.15 -9.83
C LEU A 153 -3.12 10.99 -8.65
N PHE A 154 -1.80 11.22 -8.59
CA PHE A 154 -1.20 12.08 -7.58
C PHE A 154 -1.77 13.50 -7.62
N ALA A 155 -1.82 14.11 -8.81
CA ALA A 155 -2.38 15.45 -8.96
C ALA A 155 -3.86 15.51 -8.57
N LEU A 156 -4.65 14.50 -8.99
CA LEU A 156 -6.08 14.41 -8.67
C LEU A 156 -6.33 14.27 -7.15
N LEU A 157 -5.51 13.49 -6.45
CA LEU A 157 -5.60 13.33 -4.99
C LEU A 157 -5.07 14.54 -4.23
N ALA A 158 -4.03 15.20 -4.74
CA ALA A 158 -3.38 16.31 -4.05
C ALA A 158 -4.13 17.64 -4.20
N VAL A 159 -4.82 17.85 -5.34
CA VAL A 159 -5.49 19.11 -5.69
C VAL A 159 -7.01 18.92 -5.69
N PRO A 160 -7.73 19.45 -4.68
CA PRO A 160 -9.18 19.35 -4.60
C PRO A 160 -9.87 19.91 -5.85
N GLY A 161 -10.89 19.20 -6.35
CA GLY A 161 -11.66 19.63 -7.52
C GLY A 161 -10.94 19.49 -8.87
N LEU A 162 -9.67 19.05 -8.92
CA LEU A 162 -8.92 18.92 -10.18
C LEU A 162 -9.59 17.93 -11.16
N ALA A 163 -10.28 16.91 -10.64
CA ALA A 163 -11.02 15.95 -11.45
C ALA A 163 -12.08 16.62 -12.37
N GLY A 164 -12.69 17.72 -11.91
CA GLY A 164 -13.68 18.50 -12.65
C GLY A 164 -13.07 19.39 -13.75
N GLN A 165 -11.77 19.65 -13.69
CA GLN A 165 -11.09 20.57 -14.59
C GLN A 165 -10.89 19.98 -16.00
N PRO A 166 -10.66 20.83 -17.02
CA PRO A 166 -10.32 20.37 -18.37
C PRO A 166 -9.09 19.46 -18.38
N TYR A 167 -9.05 18.49 -19.30
CA TYR A 167 -7.94 17.53 -19.39
C TYR A 167 -6.58 18.19 -19.60
N ARG A 168 -6.54 19.36 -20.26
CA ARG A 168 -5.31 20.15 -20.40
C ARG A 168 -4.80 20.62 -19.03
N THR A 169 -5.65 21.20 -18.21
CA THR A 169 -5.30 21.63 -16.84
C THR A 169 -4.80 20.45 -16.02
N ILE A 170 -5.47 19.29 -16.08
CA ILE A 170 -5.02 18.08 -15.38
C ILE A 170 -3.63 17.65 -15.85
N ALA A 171 -3.38 17.67 -17.16
CA ALA A 171 -2.10 17.28 -17.74
C ALA A 171 -0.95 18.20 -17.28
N ASP A 172 -1.19 19.51 -17.27
CA ASP A 172 -0.23 20.53 -16.83
C ASP A 172 0.10 20.34 -15.34
N GLN A 173 -0.92 20.17 -14.49
CA GLN A 173 -0.73 19.96 -13.05
C GLN A 173 -0.03 18.63 -12.73
N ALA A 174 -0.29 17.58 -13.52
CA ALA A 174 0.36 16.27 -13.37
C ALA A 174 1.74 16.19 -14.05
N GLY A 175 2.12 17.18 -14.87
CA GLY A 175 3.37 17.16 -15.65
C GLY A 175 3.45 16.01 -16.65
N VAL A 176 2.34 15.68 -17.33
CA VAL A 176 2.25 14.59 -18.31
C VAL A 176 1.74 15.07 -19.67
N ALA A 177 1.93 14.27 -20.71
CA ALA A 177 1.30 14.51 -22.01
C ALA A 177 -0.24 14.44 -21.91
N HIS A 178 -0.94 15.28 -22.66
CA HIS A 178 -2.42 15.36 -22.65
C HIS A 178 -3.11 14.00 -22.86
N GLY A 179 -2.60 13.19 -23.80
CA GLY A 179 -3.13 11.84 -24.07
C GLY A 179 -3.10 10.90 -22.86
N THR A 180 -2.23 11.15 -21.88
CA THR A 180 -2.20 10.40 -20.61
C THR A 180 -3.47 10.59 -19.81
N VAL A 181 -3.97 11.81 -19.73
CA VAL A 181 -5.15 12.13 -18.92
C VAL A 181 -6.38 11.41 -19.46
N GLY A 182 -6.56 11.39 -20.78
CA GLY A 182 -7.76 10.80 -21.38
C GLY A 182 -7.98 9.34 -21.00
N TRP A 183 -6.95 8.50 -21.14
CA TRP A 183 -7.10 7.09 -20.78
C TRP A 183 -7.09 6.86 -19.27
N VAL A 184 -6.39 7.69 -18.45
CA VAL A 184 -6.46 7.58 -16.98
C VAL A 184 -7.87 7.86 -16.48
N MET A 185 -8.50 8.93 -16.97
CA MET A 185 -9.84 9.33 -16.56
C MET A 185 -10.88 8.27 -16.94
N ALA A 186 -10.79 7.71 -18.16
CA ALA A 186 -11.66 6.61 -18.59
C ALA A 186 -11.51 5.36 -17.69
N GLU A 187 -10.27 5.02 -17.33
CA GLU A 187 -9.98 3.85 -16.50
C GLU A 187 -10.42 4.06 -15.05
N LEU A 188 -10.28 5.26 -14.48
CA LEU A 188 -10.84 5.57 -13.15
C LEU A 188 -12.36 5.45 -13.12
N THR A 189 -13.06 5.85 -14.19
CA THR A 189 -14.51 5.63 -14.30
C THR A 189 -14.86 4.15 -14.30
N GLN A 190 -14.14 3.33 -15.09
CA GLN A 190 -14.34 1.88 -15.13
C GLN A 190 -14.08 1.21 -13.78
N LEU A 191 -13.10 1.69 -13.02
CA LEU A 191 -12.75 1.19 -11.69
C LEU A 191 -13.63 1.75 -10.56
N GLY A 192 -14.61 2.60 -10.89
CA GLY A 192 -15.53 3.21 -9.91
C GLY A 192 -14.87 4.24 -8.99
N PHE A 193 -13.74 4.84 -9.42
CA PHE A 193 -13.03 5.91 -8.72
C PHE A 193 -13.36 7.31 -9.25
N LEU A 194 -14.11 7.40 -10.34
CA LEU A 194 -14.53 8.66 -10.93
C LEU A 194 -15.98 8.54 -11.41
N ALA A 195 -16.79 9.57 -11.15
CA ALA A 195 -18.12 9.69 -11.73
C ALA A 195 -18.44 11.15 -12.05
N GLU A 196 -19.45 11.35 -12.89
CA GLU A 196 -20.02 12.66 -13.15
C GLU A 196 -21.23 12.89 -12.25
N ILE A 197 -21.19 13.94 -11.45
CA ILE A 197 -22.24 14.31 -10.49
C ILE A 197 -22.57 15.78 -10.73
N GLY A 198 -23.82 16.08 -11.12
CA GLY A 198 -24.26 17.45 -11.39
C GLY A 198 -23.48 18.12 -12.54
N GLY A 199 -23.15 17.37 -13.59
CA GLY A 199 -22.40 17.87 -14.75
C GLY A 199 -20.91 18.12 -14.49
N GLN A 200 -20.38 17.63 -13.37
CA GLN A 200 -18.97 17.79 -12.98
C GLN A 200 -18.35 16.44 -12.59
N ARG A 201 -17.14 16.19 -13.07
CA ARG A 201 -16.36 14.99 -12.71
C ARG A 201 -15.85 15.09 -11.28
N ARG A 202 -16.08 14.04 -10.48
CA ARG A 202 -15.68 13.94 -9.08
C ARG A 202 -15.03 12.60 -8.78
N LEU A 203 -14.00 12.61 -7.94
CA LEU A 203 -13.41 11.38 -7.41
C LEU A 203 -14.39 10.71 -6.46
N LEU A 204 -14.46 9.38 -6.56
CA LEU A 204 -15.19 8.51 -5.64
C LEU A 204 -14.18 7.74 -4.81
N GLN A 205 -14.51 7.49 -3.54
CA GLN A 205 -13.68 6.69 -2.62
C GLN A 205 -12.20 7.15 -2.59
N PRO A 206 -11.92 8.45 -2.40
CA PRO A 206 -10.56 9.00 -2.49
C PRO A 206 -9.58 8.35 -1.50
N GLU A 207 -10.04 7.90 -0.34
CA GLU A 207 -9.21 7.15 0.61
C GLU A 207 -8.76 5.80 0.07
N ARG A 208 -9.67 5.08 -0.59
CA ARG A 208 -9.36 3.79 -1.23
C ARG A 208 -8.39 4.00 -2.38
N LEU A 209 -8.57 5.07 -3.15
CA LEU A 209 -7.65 5.45 -4.23
C LEU A 209 -6.27 5.84 -3.69
N LEU A 210 -6.21 6.59 -2.58
CA LEU A 210 -4.97 6.96 -1.92
C LEU A 210 -4.17 5.72 -1.49
N ARG A 211 -4.80 4.76 -0.80
CA ARG A 211 -4.13 3.52 -0.37
C ARG A 211 -3.53 2.76 -1.55
N GLN A 212 -4.28 2.60 -2.64
CA GLN A 212 -3.78 1.95 -3.86
C GLN A 212 -2.65 2.75 -4.53
N TRP A 213 -2.77 4.07 -4.53
CA TRP A 213 -1.77 4.96 -5.11
C TRP A 213 -0.44 4.87 -4.35
N VAL A 214 -0.45 4.89 -3.01
CA VAL A 214 0.77 4.80 -2.18
C VAL A 214 1.53 3.52 -2.47
N GLU A 215 0.84 2.38 -2.51
CA GLU A 215 1.46 1.10 -2.83
C GLU A 215 2.09 1.08 -4.23
N ALA A 216 1.34 1.57 -5.22
CA ALA A 216 1.80 1.60 -6.60
C ALA A 216 2.93 2.61 -6.82
N TYR A 217 2.91 3.75 -6.10
CA TYR A 217 3.95 4.76 -6.07
C TYR A 217 5.27 4.15 -5.61
N ALA A 218 5.28 3.49 -4.44
CA ALA A 218 6.47 2.87 -3.87
C ALA A 218 7.05 1.79 -4.81
N ARG A 219 6.19 0.96 -5.42
CA ARG A 219 6.63 -0.14 -6.30
C ARG A 219 7.08 0.31 -7.69
N THR A 220 6.51 1.37 -8.25
CA THR A 220 6.64 1.64 -9.70
C THR A 220 7.15 3.03 -10.06
N LEU A 221 6.66 4.09 -9.42
CA LEU A 221 7.02 5.46 -9.78
C LEU A 221 8.29 5.88 -9.03
N ARG A 222 8.31 5.74 -7.70
CA ARG A 222 9.42 6.17 -6.85
C ARG A 222 10.80 5.66 -7.31
N PRO A 223 10.98 4.37 -7.66
CA PRO A 223 12.30 3.89 -8.12
C PRO A 223 12.79 4.58 -9.40
N LYS A 224 11.87 5.05 -10.25
CA LYS A 224 12.18 5.74 -11.51
C LYS A 224 12.48 7.23 -11.33
N LEU A 225 12.15 7.78 -10.16
CA LEU A 225 12.43 9.19 -9.85
C LEU A 225 13.87 9.38 -9.39
N ARG A 226 14.59 8.34 -8.99
CA ARG A 226 15.94 8.46 -8.42
C ARG A 226 16.90 9.12 -9.41
N LEU A 227 17.39 10.31 -9.05
CA LEU A 227 18.44 11.00 -9.78
C LEU A 227 19.80 10.61 -9.20
N ARG A 228 19.96 10.75 -7.88
CA ARG A 228 21.24 10.54 -7.18
C ARG A 228 21.02 10.13 -5.71
N LEU A 229 22.04 9.47 -5.16
CA LEU A 229 22.12 9.07 -3.76
C LEU A 229 23.51 9.39 -3.22
N PHE A 230 23.56 9.98 -2.03
CA PHE A 230 24.79 10.46 -1.43
C PHE A 230 24.87 10.12 0.05
N GLN A 231 26.10 9.98 0.51
CA GLN A 231 26.42 9.99 1.93
C GLN A 231 26.89 11.38 2.33
N ALA A 232 26.15 12.00 3.25
CA ALA A 232 26.58 13.15 4.03
C ALA A 232 27.13 12.67 5.40
N PRO A 233 28.19 13.30 5.94
CA PRO A 233 28.74 12.94 7.25
C PRO A 233 27.79 13.30 8.41
N THR A 234 27.03 14.38 8.25
CA THR A 234 25.98 14.81 9.19
C THR A 234 24.75 15.23 8.39
N LEU A 235 23.59 15.28 9.05
CA LEU A 235 22.35 15.79 8.46
C LEU A 235 21.88 17.10 9.08
N SER A 236 22.57 17.66 10.09
CA SER A 236 22.13 18.85 10.83
C SER A 236 21.77 20.04 9.94
N TRP A 237 22.35 20.17 8.75
CA TRP A 237 22.03 21.23 7.79
C TRP A 237 20.59 21.17 7.23
N TRP A 238 19.85 20.07 7.42
CA TRP A 238 18.55 19.87 6.78
C TRP A 238 17.48 20.92 7.20
N HIS A 239 17.61 21.51 8.38
CA HIS A 239 16.70 22.56 8.87
C HIS A 239 17.18 23.98 8.55
N GLU A 240 18.46 24.18 8.27
CA GLU A 240 19.09 25.49 8.06
C GLU A 240 19.09 25.93 6.59
N LEU A 241 18.98 24.98 5.65
CA LEU A 241 19.04 25.27 4.23
C LEU A 241 17.71 25.71 3.63
N ASP A 242 17.79 26.76 2.82
CA ASP A 242 16.75 27.15 1.88
C ASP A 242 16.91 26.38 0.56
N PHE A 243 16.24 25.24 0.48
CA PHE A 243 16.23 24.38 -0.70
C PHE A 243 15.57 25.04 -1.92
N ALA A 244 14.67 26.01 -1.71
CA ALA A 244 13.93 26.65 -2.79
C ALA A 244 14.85 27.49 -3.68
N GLN A 245 15.90 28.10 -3.11
CA GLN A 245 16.95 28.82 -3.88
C GLN A 245 17.65 27.92 -4.90
N ASP A 246 17.74 26.62 -4.62
CA ASP A 246 18.33 25.64 -5.52
C ASP A 246 17.31 24.98 -6.45
N GLY A 247 16.03 25.35 -6.37
CA GLY A 247 14.95 24.70 -7.09
C GLY A 247 14.72 23.26 -6.61
N LEU A 248 14.96 23.02 -5.31
CA LEU A 248 14.72 21.76 -4.62
C LEU A 248 13.55 21.93 -3.63
N VAL A 249 12.86 20.82 -3.40
CA VAL A 249 11.72 20.74 -2.49
C VAL A 249 11.98 19.62 -1.49
N LEU A 250 11.79 19.88 -0.20
CA LEU A 250 12.06 18.92 0.86
C LEU A 250 10.92 17.90 0.97
N GLY A 251 11.26 16.61 1.02
CA GLY A 251 10.32 15.50 1.16
C GLY A 251 10.75 14.50 2.24
N GLY A 252 10.08 13.33 2.28
CA GLY A 252 10.42 12.22 3.17
C GLY A 252 10.49 12.58 4.65
N GLU A 253 11.41 11.93 5.39
CA GLU A 253 11.59 12.10 6.84
C GLU A 253 11.82 13.57 7.23
N ALA A 254 12.72 14.28 6.53
CA ALA A 254 13.04 15.67 6.85
C ALA A 254 11.84 16.62 6.70
N ALA A 255 11.00 16.42 5.68
CA ALA A 255 9.77 17.21 5.54
C ALA A 255 8.73 16.84 6.60
N ALA A 256 8.60 15.55 6.92
CA ALA A 256 7.71 15.10 7.99
C ALA A 256 8.13 15.61 9.37
N ALA A 257 9.43 15.67 9.66
CA ALA A 257 9.97 16.26 10.88
C ALA A 257 9.57 17.74 11.02
N ARG A 258 9.64 18.54 9.93
CA ARG A 258 9.16 19.93 9.92
C ARG A 258 7.66 20.06 10.18
N ILE A 259 6.84 19.12 9.69
CA ILE A 259 5.38 19.18 9.81
C ILE A 259 4.88 18.68 11.17
N THR A 260 5.49 17.61 11.68
CA THR A 260 5.01 16.87 12.86
C THR A 260 5.81 17.17 14.11
N GLY A 261 7.13 17.38 13.99
CA GLY A 261 8.05 17.48 15.12
C GLY A 261 8.30 16.15 15.86
N ILE A 262 7.85 15.01 15.33
CA ILE A 262 7.83 13.72 16.04
C ILE A 262 9.06 12.85 15.72
N ILE A 263 9.70 13.08 14.57
CA ILE A 263 10.82 12.24 14.11
C ILE A 263 12.10 13.05 13.90
N GLU A 264 13.23 12.45 14.28
CA GLU A 264 14.55 12.92 13.84
C GLU A 264 14.91 12.24 12.52
N PRO A 265 15.18 13.00 11.44
CA PRO A 265 15.47 12.42 10.13
C PRO A 265 16.78 11.63 10.11
N GLN A 266 16.71 10.37 9.69
CA GLN A 266 17.91 9.59 9.33
C GLN A 266 18.27 9.70 7.85
N THR A 267 17.30 10.14 7.04
CA THR A 267 17.50 10.41 5.62
C THR A 267 16.94 11.78 5.24
N VAL A 268 17.59 12.43 4.27
CA VAL A 268 17.06 13.66 3.64
C VAL A 268 16.66 13.34 2.22
N THR A 269 15.38 13.53 1.90
CA THR A 269 14.83 13.35 0.55
C THR A 269 14.56 14.71 -0.06
N LEU A 270 15.10 14.97 -1.26
CA LEU A 270 14.90 16.21 -2.00
C LEU A 270 14.29 15.92 -3.37
N TYR A 271 13.32 16.72 -3.79
CA TYR A 271 12.72 16.66 -5.12
C TYR A 271 13.15 17.85 -5.97
N GLY A 272 13.60 17.59 -7.19
CA GLY A 272 13.90 18.67 -8.13
C GLY A 272 14.31 18.19 -9.51
N THR A 273 15.02 19.03 -10.25
CA THR A 273 15.51 18.68 -11.59
C THR A 273 16.95 18.13 -11.53
N LYS A 274 17.39 17.48 -12.61
CA LYS A 274 18.80 17.10 -12.76
C LYS A 274 19.75 18.30 -12.62
N ALA A 275 19.37 19.46 -13.13
CA ALA A 275 20.17 20.68 -13.01
C ALA A 275 20.24 21.19 -11.55
N ALA A 276 19.10 21.20 -10.84
CA ALA A 276 19.06 21.52 -9.40
C ALA A 276 19.94 20.58 -8.58
N SER A 277 19.89 19.27 -8.87
CA SER A 277 20.71 18.27 -8.19
C SER A 277 22.21 18.54 -8.33
N LEU A 278 22.67 19.01 -9.50
CA LEU A 278 24.08 19.32 -9.73
C LEU A 278 24.53 20.58 -8.99
N ARG A 279 23.69 21.61 -8.93
CA ARG A 279 23.99 22.83 -8.15
C ARG A 279 24.06 22.56 -6.66
N PHE A 280 23.16 21.73 -6.14
CA PHE A 280 23.15 21.40 -4.71
C PHE A 280 24.41 20.66 -4.27
N MET A 281 24.95 19.78 -5.13
CA MET A 281 26.20 19.05 -4.85
C MET A 281 27.41 19.96 -4.61
N THR A 282 27.45 21.16 -5.19
CA THR A 282 28.60 22.06 -5.01
C THR A 282 28.59 22.76 -3.66
N LYS A 283 27.47 22.71 -2.93
CA LYS A 283 27.27 23.43 -1.66
C LYS A 283 27.51 22.59 -0.42
N GLN A 284 27.51 21.26 -0.54
CA GLN A 284 27.59 20.35 0.60
C GLN A 284 28.65 19.27 0.39
N PRO A 285 29.46 18.94 1.42
CA PRO A 285 30.44 17.87 1.33
C PRO A 285 29.72 16.51 1.33
N MET A 286 29.36 16.05 0.14
CA MET A 286 28.67 14.79 -0.07
C MET A 286 29.43 13.93 -1.06
N ARG A 287 29.48 12.62 -0.78
CA ARG A 287 30.05 11.63 -1.71
C ARG A 287 28.94 10.73 -2.25
N SER A 288 29.06 10.32 -3.50
CA SER A 288 28.13 9.34 -4.08
C SER A 288 28.22 8.02 -3.29
N ALA A 289 27.09 7.47 -2.89
CA ALA A 289 27.01 6.22 -2.15
C ALA A 289 25.74 5.45 -2.53
N PRO A 290 25.79 4.12 -2.75
CA PRO A 290 24.64 3.31 -3.16
C PRO A 290 23.60 3.10 -2.06
N ASP A 291 23.95 3.40 -0.81
CA ASP A 291 23.18 3.27 0.42
C ASP A 291 23.20 4.58 1.26
N GLY A 292 23.43 5.71 0.59
CA GLY A 292 23.60 7.00 1.23
C GLY A 292 22.34 7.54 1.93
N ASN A 293 22.56 8.43 2.91
CA ASN A 293 21.53 9.08 3.73
C ASN A 293 20.90 10.36 3.11
N VAL A 294 21.30 10.75 1.90
CA VAL A 294 20.69 11.87 1.17
C VAL A 294 20.31 11.41 -0.23
N GLU A 295 19.02 11.46 -0.56
CA GLU A 295 18.53 11.13 -1.89
C GLU A 295 17.92 12.34 -2.61
N ILE A 296 18.20 12.43 -3.91
CA ILE A 296 17.56 13.43 -4.78
C ILE A 296 16.73 12.70 -5.83
N LEU A 297 15.44 13.01 -5.84
CA LEU A 297 14.42 12.47 -6.73
C LEU A 297 13.98 13.53 -7.74
N SER A 298 13.53 13.08 -8.91
CA SER A 298 12.94 13.97 -9.91
C SER A 298 11.61 14.50 -9.40
N LYS A 299 11.44 15.82 -9.33
CA LYS A 299 10.11 16.44 -9.16
C LYS A 299 9.24 16.05 -10.35
N PHE A 300 8.00 15.66 -10.08
CA PHE A 300 7.12 15.10 -11.10
C PHE A 300 5.72 15.74 -11.16
N TRP A 301 5.46 16.76 -10.35
CA TRP A 301 4.21 17.51 -10.31
C TRP A 301 4.41 18.97 -10.71
N GLY A 302 3.35 19.58 -11.25
CA GLY A 302 3.31 20.97 -11.72
C GLY A 302 2.54 21.93 -10.82
N PHE A 303 1.69 21.42 -9.92
CA PHE A 303 0.92 22.26 -9.01
C PHE A 303 1.76 22.85 -7.88
N GLU A 304 1.30 23.98 -7.37
CA GLU A 304 1.85 24.60 -6.17
C GLU A 304 1.42 23.84 -4.93
N SER A 305 2.38 23.60 -4.03
CA SER A 305 2.14 23.05 -2.71
C SER A 305 2.26 24.18 -1.70
N ALA A 306 1.48 24.11 -0.62
CA ALA A 306 1.61 25.03 0.50
C ALA A 306 2.11 24.25 1.73
N PRO A 307 3.27 24.61 2.30
CA PRO A 307 4.20 25.65 1.84
C PRO A 307 5.07 25.17 0.64
N PRO A 308 5.58 26.07 -0.22
CA PRO A 308 6.21 25.71 -1.50
C PRO A 308 7.56 25.00 -1.38
N GLU A 309 8.25 25.15 -0.25
CA GLU A 309 9.51 24.49 0.07
C GLU A 309 9.33 23.02 0.47
N LEU A 310 8.11 22.59 0.78
CA LEU A 310 7.78 21.22 1.14
C LEU A 310 7.06 20.50 0.00
N ALA A 311 7.35 19.21 -0.12
CA ALA A 311 6.61 18.33 -1.01
C ALA A 311 5.14 18.29 -0.56
N PRO A 312 4.19 18.01 -1.47
CA PRO A 312 2.78 17.89 -1.08
C PRO A 312 2.63 16.88 0.07
N PRO A 313 1.82 17.17 1.11
CA PRO A 313 1.72 16.30 2.30
C PRO A 313 1.42 14.83 1.98
N LEU A 314 0.62 14.58 0.93
CA LEU A 314 0.33 13.24 0.43
C LEU A 314 1.58 12.49 -0.03
N LEU A 315 2.52 13.17 -0.70
CA LEU A 315 3.78 12.58 -1.13
C LEU A 315 4.72 12.32 0.04
N ILE A 316 4.77 13.23 1.02
CA ILE A 316 5.56 13.04 2.24
C ILE A 316 5.07 11.80 2.99
N TYR A 317 3.76 11.67 3.20
CA TYR A 317 3.14 10.47 3.78
C TYR A 317 3.53 9.19 3.01
N ALA A 318 3.46 9.23 1.68
CA ALA A 318 3.81 8.08 0.85
C ALA A 318 5.31 7.73 0.89
N ASP A 319 6.19 8.73 1.01
CA ASP A 319 7.62 8.51 1.17
C ASP A 319 7.94 7.84 2.51
N LEU A 320 7.30 8.26 3.60
CA LEU A 320 7.44 7.62 4.92
C LEU A 320 7.02 6.16 4.88
N LEU A 321 5.87 5.85 4.25
CA LEU A 321 5.41 4.46 4.12
C LEU A 321 6.30 3.62 3.22
N ALA A 322 6.97 4.22 2.24
CA ALA A 322 7.88 3.52 1.34
C ALA A 322 9.19 3.07 2.02
N THR A 323 9.59 3.68 3.15
CA THR A 323 10.81 3.29 3.88
C THR A 323 10.64 1.94 4.59
N GLY A 324 9.43 1.66 5.11
CA GLY A 324 9.15 0.51 5.96
C GLY A 324 9.78 0.58 7.35
N ASP A 325 10.31 1.73 7.76
CA ASP A 325 10.88 1.97 9.08
C ASP A 325 9.76 2.28 10.11
N ALA A 326 9.79 1.59 11.25
CA ALA A 326 8.82 1.78 12.33
C ALA A 326 8.73 3.23 12.83
N ARG A 327 9.84 3.98 12.85
CA ARG A 327 9.86 5.41 13.24
C ARG A 327 9.07 6.27 12.26
N CYS A 328 9.15 5.94 10.98
CA CYS A 328 8.42 6.66 9.93
C CYS A 328 6.92 6.41 10.00
N LEU A 329 6.48 5.26 10.54
CA LEU A 329 5.06 4.89 10.63
C LEU A 329 4.28 5.80 11.57
N GLU A 330 4.85 6.20 12.71
CA GLU A 330 4.19 7.09 13.67
C GLU A 330 3.92 8.48 13.04
N ALA A 331 4.94 9.09 12.42
CA ALA A 331 4.76 10.34 11.69
C ALA A 331 3.78 10.19 10.50
N ALA A 332 3.79 9.04 9.81
CA ALA A 332 2.85 8.78 8.73
C ALA A 332 1.40 8.71 9.22
N GLN A 333 1.16 8.13 10.40
CA GLN A 333 -0.18 8.04 11.01
C GLN A 333 -0.73 9.43 11.37
N ASP A 334 0.07 10.30 11.97
CA ASP A 334 -0.33 11.69 12.25
C ASP A 334 -0.69 12.44 10.96
N MET A 335 0.12 12.27 9.91
CA MET A 335 -0.14 12.88 8.60
C MET A 335 -1.38 12.30 7.90
N GLU A 336 -1.64 11.00 8.05
CA GLU A 336 -2.79 10.34 7.45
C GLU A 336 -4.10 10.93 7.95
N GLY A 337 -4.25 11.17 9.27
CA GLY A 337 -5.43 11.82 9.83
C GLY A 337 -5.72 13.17 9.16
N ARG A 338 -4.70 14.03 9.08
CA ARG A 338 -4.81 15.36 8.43
C ARG A 338 -5.13 15.28 6.93
N LEU A 339 -4.68 14.22 6.25
CA LEU A 339 -4.97 13.99 4.83
C LEU A 339 -6.40 13.55 4.60
N LEU A 340 -6.92 12.65 5.43
CA LEU A 340 -8.28 12.09 5.29
C LEU A 340 -9.35 13.14 5.59
N ASP A 341 -9.10 14.07 6.51
CA ASP A 341 -10.01 15.19 6.79
C ASP A 341 -10.30 16.02 5.52
N ARG A 342 -9.34 16.12 4.59
CA ARG A 342 -9.49 16.85 3.32
C ARG A 342 -10.43 16.14 2.33
N PHE A 343 -10.67 14.84 2.49
CA PHE A 343 -11.57 14.08 1.64
C PHE A 343 -13.00 14.04 2.15
N SER A 344 -13.24 14.50 3.38
CA SER A 344 -14.56 14.50 4.03
C SER A 344 -15.40 15.75 3.70
N GLY A 345 -14.89 16.65 2.83
CA GLY A 345 -15.49 17.94 2.49
C GLY A 345 -16.17 18.02 1.12
#